data_AF-A0A7Z9FLT6-F1
#
_entry.id   AF-A0A7Z9FLT6-F1
#
_cell.length_a   1.000
_cell.length_b   1.000
_cell.length_c   1.000
_cell.angle_alpha   90.00
_cell.angle_beta   90.00
_cell.angle_gamma   90.00
#
_symmetry.space_group_name_H-M   'P 1'
#
loop_
_entity.id
_entity.type
_entity.pdbx_description
1 polymer ?
#
loop_
_entity_poly.entity_id
_entity_poly.type
_entity_poly.pdbx_seq_one_letter_code
_entity_poly.pdbx_strand_id
1 'polypeptide(L)' 'MLARPNGNDPVIEAGESAVAGLAVLFCAAKQPSLRDKLGLNNNSRVLMIGTEGVTDSEIFTRILKGN' A
#
# COMPACT_ATOMS: atom_id res chain seq x y z
N MET A 1 -7.30 -3.59 -2.96
CA MET A 1 -5.88 -3.68 -2.53
C MET A 1 -5.02 -3.81 -3.81
N LEU A 2 -3.77 -3.34 -3.88
CA LEU A 2 -3.05 -3.07 -5.16
C LEU A 2 -3.24 -4.11 -6.30
N ALA A 3 -2.83 -5.37 -6.11
CA ALA A 3 -2.98 -6.43 -7.11
C ALA A 3 -4.36 -7.15 -7.08
N ARG A 4 -5.24 -6.76 -6.16
CA ARG A 4 -6.63 -7.23 -6.01
C ARG A 4 -7.54 -6.02 -5.79
N PRO A 5 -7.78 -5.20 -6.83
CA PRO A 5 -8.44 -3.91 -6.69
C PRO A 5 -9.87 -4.05 -6.15
N ASN A 6 -10.40 -2.98 -5.56
CA ASN A 6 -11.79 -2.90 -5.15
C ASN A 6 -12.56 -2.05 -6.17
N GLY A 7 -13.69 -2.53 -6.68
CA GLY A 7 -14.50 -1.77 -7.65
C GLY A 7 -13.70 -1.45 -8.92
N ASN A 8 -13.58 -0.15 -9.25
CA ASN A 8 -12.91 0.34 -10.45
C ASN A 8 -11.47 0.82 -10.20
N ASP A 9 -10.88 0.50 -9.04
CA ASP A 9 -9.47 0.80 -8.78
C ASP A 9 -8.58 0.08 -9.82
N PRO A 10 -7.47 0.71 -10.28
CA PRO A 10 -6.55 0.05 -11.20
C PRO A 10 -5.82 -1.11 -10.50
N VAL A 11 -5.49 -2.14 -11.29
CA VAL A 11 -4.56 -3.19 -10.85
C VAL A 11 -3.15 -2.61 -10.85
N ILE A 12 -2.45 -2.74 -9.73
CA ILE A 12 -1.05 -2.36 -9.60
C ILE A 12 -0.28 -3.57 -9.06
N GLU A 13 0.65 -4.07 -9.88
CA GLU A 13 1.63 -5.06 -9.47
C GLU A 13 2.90 -4.35 -9.00
N ALA A 14 3.28 -4.58 -7.75
CA ALA A 14 4.39 -3.90 -7.10
C ALA A 14 5.13 -4.89 -6.20
N GLY A 15 6.45 -4.76 -6.15
CA GLY A 15 7.30 -5.57 -5.28
C GLY A 15 7.11 -5.22 -3.80
N GLU A 16 7.72 -6.02 -2.93
CA GLU A 16 7.61 -5.88 -1.48
C GLU A 16 8.02 -4.47 -1.01
N SER A 17 9.12 -3.94 -1.53
CA SER A 17 9.64 -2.64 -1.12
C SER A 17 8.69 -1.50 -1.53
N ALA A 18 8.08 -1.63 -2.71
CA ALA A 18 7.18 -0.63 -3.26
C ALA A 18 5.86 -0.48 -2.50
N VAL A 19 5.44 -1.50 -1.75
CA VAL A 19 4.16 -1.49 -1.00
C VAL A 19 4.30 -1.07 0.46
N ALA A 20 5.53 -0.98 1.00
CA ALA A 20 5.78 -0.67 2.40
C ALA A 20 5.17 0.68 2.84
N GLY A 21 5.32 1.73 2.01
CA GLY A 21 4.74 3.05 2.30
C GLY A 21 3.21 3.02 2.38
N LEU A 22 2.56 2.23 1.51
CA LEU A 22 1.10 2.07 1.52
C LEU A 22 0.64 1.33 2.78
N ALA A 23 1.37 0.29 3.19
CA ALA A 23 1.07 -0.43 4.42
C ALA A 23 1.16 0.49 5.64
N VAL A 24 2.19 1.34 5.73
CA VAL A 24 2.32 2.34 6.78
C VAL A 24 1.17 3.34 6.76
N LEU A 25 0.77 3.85 5.58
CA LEU A 25 -0.36 4.77 5.46
C LEU A 25 -1.66 4.15 5.99
N PHE A 26 -1.94 2.89 5.63
CA PHE A 26 -3.11 2.16 6.13
C PHE A 26 -3.09 2.01 7.66
N CYS A 27 -1.94 1.66 8.23
CA CYS A 27 -1.78 1.52 9.67
C CYS A 27 -1.92 2.88 10.39
N ALA A 28 -1.27 3.92 9.85
CA ALA A 28 -1.33 5.28 10.38
C ALA A 28 -2.76 5.83 10.39
N ALA A 29 -3.54 5.60 9.33
CA ALA A 29 -4.93 6.04 9.25
C ALA A 29 -5.83 5.42 10.35
N LYS A 30 -5.44 4.27 10.90
CA LYS A 30 -6.16 3.58 11.99
C LYS A 30 -5.68 3.94 13.39
N GLN A 31 -4.57 4.67 13.52
CA GLN A 31 -3.99 5.07 14.81
C GLN A 31 -4.16 6.57 15.02
N PRO A 32 -5.11 7.03 15.86
CA PRO A 32 -5.45 8.46 15.97
C PRO A 32 -4.24 9.37 16.21
N SER A 33 -3.37 9.00 17.15
CA SER A 33 -2.18 9.81 17.48
C SER A 33 -1.19 9.93 16.33
N LEU A 34 -1.01 8.88 15.52
CA LEU A 34 -0.11 8.90 14.36
C LEU A 34 -0.78 9.60 13.17
N ARG A 35 -2.07 9.37 12.98
CA ARG A 35 -2.89 10.06 11.96
C ARG A 35 -2.83 11.57 12.13
N ASP A 36 -2.99 12.05 13.37
CA ASP A 36 -2.97 13.48 13.70
C ASP A 36 -1.56 14.06 13.52
N LYS A 37 -0.51 13.34 13.96
CA LYS A 37 0.90 13.76 13.76
C LYS A 37 1.28 13.88 12.28
N LEU A 38 0.72 13.05 11.42
CA LEU A 38 0.93 13.08 9.97
C LEU A 38 -0.02 14.05 9.24
N GLY A 39 -0.96 14.68 9.95
CA GLY A 39 -1.95 15.59 9.36
C GLY A 39 -2.92 14.90 8.39
N LEU A 40 -3.13 13.59 8.55
CA LEU A 40 -3.99 12.80 7.67
C LEU A 40 -5.47 13.01 8.01
N ASN A 41 -6.25 13.43 7.03
CA ASN A 41 -7.70 13.63 7.14
C ASN A 41 -8.40 13.31 5.81
N ASN A 42 -9.73 13.47 5.78
CA ASN A 42 -10.56 13.14 4.60
C ASN A 42 -10.25 13.99 3.35
N ASN A 43 -9.57 15.12 3.51
CA ASN A 43 -9.15 16.00 2.41
C ASN A 43 -7.71 15.75 1.95
N SER A 44 -6.95 14.89 2.64
CA SER A 44 -5.58 14.58 2.27
C SER A 44 -5.50 13.95 0.87
N ARG A 45 -4.45 14.31 0.12
CA ARG A 45 -4.05 13.65 -1.13
C ARG A 45 -2.62 13.18 -0.93
N VAL A 46 -2.43 11.86 -0.95
CA VAL A 46 -1.12 11.25 -0.67
C VAL A 46 -0.54 10.74 -1.98
N LEU A 47 0.61 11.27 -2.37
CA LEU A 47 1.42 10.73 -3.46
C LEU A 47 2.30 9.61 -2.91
N MET A 48 2.32 8.47 -3.59
CA MET A 48 3.28 7.41 -3.31
C MET A 48 4.05 7.03 -4.55
N ILE A 49 5.30 6.66 -4.33
CA ILE A 49 6.24 6.24 -5.37
C ILE A 49 6.51 4.76 -5.15
N GLY A 50 6.06 3.91 -6.08
CA GLY A 50 6.47 2.52 -6.11
C GLY A 50 7.92 2.44 -6.58
N THR A 51 8.82 1.98 -5.72
CA THR A 51 10.26 1.93 -6.01
C THR A 51 10.65 0.80 -6.95
N GLU A 52 9.80 -0.22 -7.07
CA GLU A 52 10.03 -1.41 -7.89
C GLU A 52 8.71 -2.03 -8.37
N GLY A 53 8.79 -2.77 -9.48
CA GLY A 53 7.74 -3.72 -9.90
C GLY A 53 7.89 -5.05 -9.18
N VAL A 54 7.27 -6.11 -9.71
CA VAL A 54 7.47 -7.49 -9.21
C VAL A 54 8.85 -7.99 -9.62
N THR A 55 9.82 -7.81 -8.73
CA THR A 55 11.21 -8.26 -8.91
C THR A 55 11.39 -9.74 -8.56
N ASP A 56 10.61 -10.24 -7.61
CA ASP A 56 10.54 -11.65 -7.22
C ASP A 56 9.09 -12.17 -7.30
N SER A 57 8.82 -12.99 -8.32
CA SER A 57 7.50 -13.56 -8.57
C SER A 57 7.06 -14.59 -7.51
N GLU A 58 8.01 -15.28 -6.86
CA GLU A 58 7.72 -16.27 -5.83
C GLU A 58 7.26 -15.57 -4.56
N ILE A 59 8.01 -14.57 -4.10
CA ILE A 59 7.64 -13.73 -2.96
C ILE A 59 6.31 -13.04 -3.21
N PHE A 60 6.12 -12.43 -4.39
CA PHE A 60 4.86 -11.79 -4.75
C PHE A 60 3.67 -12.75 -4.66
N THR A 61 3.80 -13.94 -5.25
CA THR A 61 2.77 -14.97 -5.20
C THR A 61 2.48 -15.43 -3.77
N ARG A 62 3.52 -15.57 -2.94
CA ARG A 62 3.40 -15.95 -1.53
C ARG A 62 2.65 -14.90 -0.71
N ILE A 63 3.00 -13.63 -0.86
CA ILE A 63 2.31 -12.50 -0.21
C ILE A 63 0.84 -12.45 -0.65
N LEU A 64 0.53 -12.67 -1.93
CA LEU A 64 -0.85 -12.68 -2.42
C LEU A 64 -1.67 -13.87 -1.91
N LYS A 65 -1.05 -15.03 -1.69
CA LYS A 65 -1.71 -16.20 -1.10
C LYS A 65 -1.92 -16.03 0.41
N GLY A 66 -1.05 -15.27 1.09
CA GLY A 66 -1.11 -15.05 2.54
C GLY A 66 -0.47 -16.18 3.35
N ASN A 67 0.58 -16.80 2.80
CA ASN A 67 1.25 -18.01 3.33
C ASN A 67 2.70 -17.72 3.77
#